data_AF-A0A7X8SQ15-F1
#
_entry.id   AF-A0A7X8SQ15-F1
#
_cell.length_a   1.000
_cell.length_b   1.000
_cell.length_c   1.000
_cell.angle_alpha   90.00
_cell.angle_beta   90.00
_cell.angle_gamma   90.00
#
_symmetry.space_group_name_H-M   'P 1'
#
loop_
_entity.id
_entity.type
_entity.pdbx_description
1 polymer ?
#
loop_
_entity_poly.entity_id
_entity_poly.type
_entity_poly.pdbx_seq_one_letter_code
_entity_poly.pdbx_strand_id
1 'polypeptide(L)'
;MTQELLNYYDNSPLGVAIYRRKSERQFEFYYYNKAGRKMDGAMDVAYKGKMIDELYPNVNEMGLVDALEEVYQTGVSQVVPLKGYKMSKSDILYRTNRVQKLKDEYVVSVYSDESDTFSYIRQIEKDNKNLNNALDFISHHLRGNLSTSLGILELFRATEVSLEEKNFLMDVVKKNLENIDSKIHHLVDVLYKEVKHDEKLLKKYSSETQDFKDIKV
;
A
#
# COMPACT_ATOMS: atom_id res chain seq x y z
N MET A 1 20.94 19.94 -24.36
CA MET A 1 20.29 20.17 -23.05
C MET A 1 21.18 21.13 -22.27
N THR A 2 20.63 22.18 -21.65
CA THR A 2 21.43 23.13 -20.86
C THR A 2 21.89 22.46 -19.55
N GLN A 3 23.08 22.81 -19.06
CA GLN A 3 23.67 22.21 -17.86
C GLN A 3 22.76 22.36 -16.62
N GLU A 4 22.01 23.45 -16.54
CA GLU A 4 21.06 23.75 -15.46
C GLU A 4 19.90 22.74 -15.38
N LEU A 5 19.36 22.33 -16.54
CA LEU A 5 18.26 21.35 -16.59
C LEU A 5 18.74 19.95 -16.17
N LEU A 6 19.96 19.57 -16.57
CA LEU A 6 20.56 18.31 -16.12
C LEU A 6 20.77 18.30 -14.60
N ASN A 7 21.27 19.40 -14.05
CA ASN A 7 21.41 19.55 -12.59
C ASN A 7 20.06 19.46 -11.87
N TYR A 8 18.99 20.04 -12.42
CA TYR A 8 17.64 19.90 -11.88
C TYR A 8 17.18 18.44 -11.86
N TYR A 9 17.35 17.70 -12.96
CA TYR A 9 16.96 16.30 -13.04
C TYR A 9 17.77 15.38 -12.10
N ASP A 10 19.07 15.64 -11.91
CA ASP A 10 19.92 14.86 -11.02
C ASP A 10 19.55 15.02 -9.53
N ASN A 11 18.98 16.16 -9.16
CA ASN A 11 18.51 16.44 -7.80
C ASN A 11 17.01 16.16 -7.60
N SER A 12 16.30 15.76 -8.65
CA SER A 12 14.89 15.37 -8.56
C SER A 12 14.74 14.08 -7.73
N PRO A 13 13.77 14.00 -6.81
CA PRO A 13 13.46 12.76 -6.10
C PRO A 13 12.77 11.72 -7.00
N LEU A 14 12.27 12.14 -8.16
CA LEU A 14 11.66 11.26 -9.16
C LEU A 14 12.73 10.63 -10.06
N GLY A 15 12.50 9.40 -10.48
CA GLY A 15 13.27 8.77 -11.54
C GLY A 15 13.05 9.50 -12.86
N VAL A 16 14.13 9.83 -13.56
CA VAL A 16 14.09 10.46 -14.88
C VAL A 16 15.01 9.68 -15.80
N ALA A 17 14.42 9.07 -16.83
CA ALA A 17 15.12 8.35 -17.88
C ALA A 17 14.75 8.93 -19.24
N ILE A 18 15.75 9.27 -20.05
CA ILE A 18 15.57 9.69 -21.44
C ILE A 18 16.06 8.55 -22.31
N TYR A 19 15.20 8.17 -23.25
CA TYR A 19 15.45 7.10 -24.19
C TYR A 19 15.62 7.66 -25.60
N ARG A 20 16.50 7.05 -26.36
CA ARG A 20 16.62 7.25 -27.81
C ARG A 20 16.06 6.02 -28.52
N ARG A 21 15.13 6.23 -29.44
CA ARG A 21 14.58 5.13 -30.26
C ARG A 21 15.61 4.73 -31.32
N LYS A 22 15.94 3.44 -31.42
CA LYS A 22 16.83 2.87 -32.44
C LYS A 22 16.08 2.24 -33.59
N SER A 23 15.05 1.49 -33.26
CA SER A 23 14.12 0.89 -34.21
C SER A 23 12.77 0.74 -33.51
N GLU A 24 11.80 0.10 -34.16
CA GLU A 24 10.50 -0.17 -33.58
C GLU A 24 10.62 -0.89 -32.24
N ARG A 25 10.03 -0.31 -31.18
CA ARG A 25 10.03 -0.83 -29.80
C ARG A 25 11.43 -1.02 -29.18
N GLN A 26 12.47 -0.51 -29.82
CA GLN A 26 13.86 -0.62 -29.37
C GLN A 26 14.37 0.73 -28.88
N PHE A 27 14.57 0.83 -27.57
CA PHE A 27 14.96 2.06 -26.89
C PHE A 27 16.26 1.88 -26.12
N GLU A 28 17.24 2.74 -26.38
CA GLU A 28 18.48 2.82 -25.59
C GLU A 28 18.38 3.94 -24.55
N PHE A 29 19.04 3.77 -23.41
CA PHE A 29 19.19 4.85 -22.44
C PHE A 29 20.17 5.92 -22.95
N TYR A 30 19.67 7.15 -23.08
CA TYR A 30 20.47 8.34 -23.38
C TYR A 30 20.90 9.08 -22.11
N TYR A 31 19.99 9.20 -21.14
CA TYR A 31 20.23 9.83 -19.84
C TYR A 31 19.45 9.11 -18.75
N TYR A 32 20.02 8.99 -17.56
CA TYR A 32 19.39 8.36 -16.43
C TYR A 32 19.86 9.00 -15.12
N ASN A 33 18.94 9.66 -14.42
CA ASN A 33 19.27 10.42 -13.22
C ASN A 33 19.62 9.52 -12.02
N LYS A 34 20.16 10.14 -10.97
CA LYS A 34 20.57 9.43 -9.75
C LYS A 34 19.41 8.76 -9.02
N ALA A 35 18.26 9.44 -8.93
CA ALA A 35 17.09 8.91 -8.21
C ALA A 35 16.55 7.65 -8.86
N GLY A 36 16.39 7.64 -10.18
CA GLY A 36 15.94 6.46 -10.90
C GLY A 36 16.91 5.29 -10.78
N ARG A 37 18.21 5.53 -10.98
CA ARG A 37 19.24 4.49 -10.76
C ARG A 37 19.22 3.91 -9.36
N LYS A 38 18.95 4.73 -8.35
CA LYS A 38 18.80 4.27 -6.96
C LYS A 38 17.54 3.41 -6.78
N MET A 39 16.39 3.85 -7.28
CA MET A 39 15.13 3.09 -7.25
C MET A 39 15.26 1.72 -7.92
N ASP A 40 16.16 1.62 -8.89
CA ASP A 40 16.32 0.43 -9.71
C ASP A 40 17.52 -0.44 -9.29
N GLY A 41 18.25 -0.06 -8.23
CA GLY A 41 19.46 -0.77 -7.81
C GLY A 41 20.60 -0.75 -8.84
N ALA A 42 20.59 0.21 -9.76
CA ALA A 42 21.48 0.32 -10.93
C ALA A 42 22.54 1.44 -10.76
N MET A 43 22.92 1.77 -9.51
CA MET A 43 23.85 2.86 -9.22
C MET A 43 25.22 2.67 -9.89
N ASP A 44 25.74 1.44 -9.89
CA ASP A 44 27.06 1.09 -10.44
C ASP A 44 27.00 0.57 -11.89
N VAL A 45 25.83 0.65 -12.52
CA VAL A 45 25.61 0.13 -13.87
C VAL A 45 25.89 1.23 -14.90
N ALA A 46 26.75 0.91 -15.88
CA ALA A 46 26.96 1.77 -17.05
C ALA A 46 25.76 1.68 -17.99
N TYR A 47 24.81 2.62 -17.84
CA TYR A 47 23.53 2.59 -18.56
C TYR A 47 23.59 3.17 -19.97
N LYS A 48 24.53 4.08 -20.26
CA LYS A 48 24.49 4.88 -21.49
C LYS A 48 24.69 4.00 -22.72
N GLY A 49 23.75 4.08 -23.67
CA GLY A 49 23.76 3.27 -24.90
C GLY A 49 23.34 1.81 -24.69
N LYS A 50 22.96 1.41 -23.46
CA LYS A 50 22.36 0.10 -23.20
C LYS A 50 20.89 0.11 -23.57
N MET A 51 20.41 -1.02 -24.07
CA MET A 51 19.00 -1.20 -24.37
C MET A 51 18.19 -1.32 -23.07
N ILE A 52 16.94 -0.88 -23.12
CA ILE A 52 16.05 -0.89 -21.96
C ILE A 52 15.77 -2.32 -21.45
N ASP A 53 15.63 -3.27 -22.37
CA ASP A 53 15.39 -4.70 -22.11
C ASP A 53 16.64 -5.44 -21.61
N GLU A 54 17.84 -4.99 -21.97
CA GLU A 54 19.09 -5.51 -21.41
C GLU A 54 19.20 -5.22 -19.91
N LEU A 55 18.83 -4.02 -19.47
CA LEU A 55 18.90 -3.62 -18.07
C LEU A 55 17.62 -3.98 -17.29
N TYR A 56 16.49 -4.04 -17.97
CA TYR A 56 15.18 -4.31 -17.40
C TYR A 56 14.41 -5.32 -18.26
N PRO A 57 14.70 -6.62 -18.14
CA PRO A 57 14.09 -7.65 -18.98
C PRO A 57 12.55 -7.68 -18.94
N ASN A 58 11.97 -7.30 -17.80
CA ASN A 58 10.53 -7.33 -17.55
C ASN A 58 9.83 -6.01 -17.91
N VAL A 59 10.53 -5.05 -18.54
CA VAL A 59 9.98 -3.73 -18.89
C VAL A 59 8.80 -3.79 -19.87
N ASN A 60 8.75 -4.86 -20.67
CA ASN A 60 7.63 -5.13 -21.58
C ASN A 60 6.34 -5.48 -20.81
N GLU A 61 6.44 -6.25 -19.72
CA GLU A 61 5.28 -6.62 -18.90
C GLU A 61 4.66 -5.40 -18.19
N MET A 62 5.49 -4.38 -17.92
CA MET A 62 5.06 -3.10 -17.35
C MET A 62 4.28 -2.24 -18.36
N GLY A 63 4.37 -2.52 -19.67
CA GLY A 63 3.77 -1.72 -20.73
C GLY A 63 4.49 -0.39 -21.02
N LEU A 64 5.70 -0.20 -20.46
CA LEU A 64 6.46 1.03 -20.67
C LEU A 64 6.97 1.15 -22.12
N VAL A 65 7.41 0.04 -22.73
CA VAL A 65 7.87 0.05 -24.13
C VAL A 65 6.73 0.41 -25.09
N ASP A 66 5.52 -0.08 -24.83
CA ASP A 66 4.33 0.28 -25.62
C ASP A 66 4.04 1.78 -25.53
N ALA A 67 4.05 2.33 -24.30
CA ALA A 67 3.83 3.75 -24.09
C ALA A 67 4.95 4.61 -24.70
N LEU A 68 6.21 4.19 -24.60
CA LEU A 68 7.34 4.88 -25.26
C LEU A 68 7.16 4.92 -26.78
N GLU A 69 6.73 3.81 -27.38
CA GLU A 69 6.49 3.69 -28.82
C GLU A 69 5.31 4.56 -29.28
N GLU A 70 4.18 4.51 -28.57
CA GLU A 70 3.00 5.30 -28.93
C GLU A 70 3.25 6.81 -28.76
N VAL A 71 3.89 7.22 -27.66
CA VAL A 71 4.28 8.62 -27.43
C VAL A 71 5.30 9.09 -28.47
N TYR A 72 6.24 8.22 -28.89
CA TYR A 72 7.18 8.53 -29.96
C TYR A 72 6.46 8.83 -31.28
N GLN A 73 5.50 7.97 -31.66
CA GLN A 73 4.77 8.08 -32.93
C GLN A 73 3.80 9.26 -32.94
N THR A 74 3.02 9.43 -31.88
CA THR A 74 1.93 10.41 -31.81
C THR A 74 2.38 11.77 -31.28
N GLY A 75 3.43 11.81 -30.45
CA GLY A 75 3.83 12.99 -29.70
C GLY A 75 2.92 13.34 -28.52
N VAL A 76 1.84 12.57 -28.29
CA VAL A 76 0.90 12.80 -27.20
C VAL A 76 1.45 12.16 -25.93
N SER A 77 1.61 12.93 -24.86
CA SER A 77 2.09 12.42 -23.57
C SER A 77 1.13 11.39 -22.97
N GLN A 78 1.68 10.40 -22.26
CA GLN A 78 0.92 9.33 -21.63
C GLN A 78 1.32 9.10 -20.19
N VAL A 79 0.39 8.54 -19.41
CA VAL A 79 0.67 7.98 -18.09
C VAL A 79 0.50 6.48 -18.20
N VAL A 80 1.59 5.73 -17.97
CA VAL A 80 1.51 4.27 -17.84
C VAL A 80 0.76 4.00 -16.55
N PRO A 81 -0.38 3.27 -16.60
CA PRO A 81 -1.13 2.93 -15.41
C PRO A 81 -0.23 2.23 -14.41
N LEU A 82 -0.40 2.58 -13.14
CA LEU A 82 0.33 1.96 -12.05
C LEU A 82 0.05 0.45 -12.04
N LYS A 83 1.09 -0.33 -12.33
CA LYS A 83 1.05 -1.79 -12.32
C LYS A 83 2.20 -2.32 -11.52
N GLY A 84 1.91 -3.32 -10.68
CA GLY A 84 2.94 -4.11 -10.04
C GLY A 84 3.64 -4.97 -11.08
N TYR A 85 4.95 -4.83 -11.24
CA TYR A 85 5.74 -5.69 -12.12
C TYR A 85 6.83 -6.39 -11.34
N LYS A 86 7.16 -7.61 -11.77
CA LYS A 86 8.07 -8.50 -11.05
C LYS A 86 9.51 -8.07 -11.32
N MET A 87 10.25 -7.74 -10.26
CA MET A 87 11.70 -7.50 -10.34
C MET A 87 12.50 -8.79 -10.12
N SER A 88 12.05 -9.60 -9.16
CA SER A 88 12.73 -10.82 -8.73
C SER A 88 11.69 -11.90 -8.39
N LYS A 89 12.11 -13.10 -7.93
CA LYS A 89 11.16 -14.13 -7.48
C LYS A 89 10.24 -13.66 -6.35
N SER A 90 10.65 -12.65 -5.56
CA SER A 90 9.94 -12.22 -4.35
C SER A 90 9.51 -10.74 -4.36
N ASP A 91 10.04 -9.92 -5.27
CA ASP A 91 9.83 -8.47 -5.24
C ASP A 91 8.96 -7.97 -6.40
N ILE A 92 7.90 -7.23 -6.07
CA ILE A 92 7.02 -6.54 -7.02
C ILE A 92 7.20 -5.03 -6.80
N LEU A 93 7.54 -4.30 -7.87
CA LEU A 93 7.62 -2.84 -7.83
C LEU A 93 6.36 -2.22 -8.41
N TYR A 94 5.90 -1.14 -7.78
CA TYR A 94 4.77 -0.34 -8.24
C TYR A 94 5.30 1.01 -8.71
N ARG A 95 5.18 1.29 -10.02
CA ARG A 95 5.64 2.56 -10.60
C ARG A 95 4.59 3.25 -11.43
N THR A 96 4.46 4.55 -11.24
CA THR A 96 3.72 5.41 -12.15
C THR A 96 4.71 6.08 -13.09
N ASN A 97 4.64 5.77 -14.38
CA ASN A 97 5.50 6.40 -15.39
C ASN A 97 4.70 7.44 -16.15
N ARG A 98 5.24 8.65 -16.27
CA ARG A 98 4.74 9.70 -17.17
C ARG A 98 5.71 9.83 -18.33
N VAL A 99 5.21 9.53 -19.52
CA VAL A 99 6.01 9.45 -20.74
C VAL A 99 5.66 10.62 -21.65
N GLN A 100 6.68 11.32 -22.15
CA GLN A 100 6.53 12.48 -23.01
C GLN A 100 7.61 12.50 -24.09
N LYS A 101 7.25 12.94 -25.30
CA LYS A 101 8.21 13.21 -26.37
C LYS A 101 8.92 14.55 -26.14
N LEU A 102 10.25 14.58 -26.27
CA LEU A 102 11.04 15.81 -26.15
C LEU A 102 11.18 16.52 -27.51
N LYS A 103 12.14 16.10 -28.34
CA LYS A 103 12.34 16.48 -29.75
C LYS A 103 13.12 15.37 -30.47
N ASP A 104 13.05 15.36 -31.80
CA ASP A 104 13.71 14.41 -32.71
C ASP A 104 13.32 12.94 -32.45
N GLU A 105 14.20 12.23 -31.76
CA GLU A 105 14.21 10.79 -31.55
C GLU A 105 14.14 10.39 -30.06
N TYR A 106 13.90 11.39 -29.18
CA TYR A 106 13.96 11.23 -27.73
C TYR A 106 12.59 11.23 -27.06
N VAL A 107 12.43 10.28 -26.13
CA VAL A 107 11.26 10.17 -25.25
C VAL A 107 11.76 10.14 -23.81
N VAL A 108 11.13 10.90 -22.92
CA VAL A 108 11.43 10.91 -21.49
C VAL A 108 10.37 10.13 -20.73
N SER A 109 10.79 9.32 -19.77
CA SER A 109 9.94 8.78 -18.71
C SER A 109 10.33 9.40 -17.38
N VAL A 110 9.36 9.99 -16.69
CA VAL A 110 9.48 10.45 -15.31
C VAL A 110 8.62 9.54 -14.44
N TYR A 111 9.21 8.96 -13.39
CA TYR A 111 8.50 7.97 -12.58
C TYR A 111 8.74 8.11 -11.08
N SER A 112 7.75 7.66 -10.32
CA SER A 112 7.78 7.50 -8.86
C SER A 112 7.72 6.02 -8.50
N ASP A 113 8.45 5.63 -7.45
CA ASP A 113 8.22 4.36 -6.77
C ASP A 113 7.09 4.55 -5.75
N GLU A 114 6.02 3.78 -5.92
CA GLU A 114 4.82 3.82 -5.08
C GLU A 114 4.67 2.55 -4.25
N SER A 115 5.70 1.69 -4.20
CA SER A 115 5.66 0.40 -3.51
C SER A 115 5.35 0.54 -2.02
N ASP A 116 5.97 1.51 -1.33
CA ASP A 116 5.69 1.77 0.09
C ASP A 116 4.24 2.21 0.29
N THR A 117 3.76 3.13 -0.54
CA THR A 117 2.38 3.63 -0.48
C THR A 117 1.38 2.48 -0.66
N PHE A 118 1.63 1.59 -1.61
CA PHE A 118 0.81 0.40 -1.83
C PHE A 118 0.86 -0.58 -0.66
N SER A 119 2.02 -0.74 -0.03
CA SER A 119 2.15 -1.57 1.16
C SER A 119 1.30 -1.03 2.31
N TYR A 120 1.30 0.29 2.53
CA TYR A 120 0.49 0.94 3.55
C TYR A 120 -1.01 0.84 3.25
N ILE A 121 -1.42 1.05 1.99
CA ILE A 121 -2.83 0.89 1.59
C ILE A 121 -3.29 -0.54 1.87
N ARG A 122 -2.52 -1.55 1.46
CA ARG A 122 -2.86 -2.97 1.72
C ARG A 122 -2.94 -3.29 3.21
N GLN A 123 -2.05 -2.71 4.01
CA GLN A 123 -2.07 -2.89 5.46
C GLN A 123 -3.37 -2.30 6.04
N ILE A 124 -3.71 -1.06 5.67
CA ILE A 124 -4.95 -0.40 6.08
C ILE A 124 -6.20 -1.20 5.65
N GLU A 125 -6.23 -1.74 4.43
CA GLU A 125 -7.33 -2.57 3.94
C GLU A 125 -7.48 -3.85 4.78
N LYS A 126 -6.37 -4.50 5.09
CA LYS A 126 -6.34 -5.70 5.92
C LYS A 126 -6.84 -5.40 7.34
N ASP A 127 -6.39 -4.30 7.93
CA ASP A 127 -6.74 -3.92 9.29
C ASP A 127 -8.24 -3.53 9.38
N ASN A 128 -8.75 -2.77 8.39
CA ASN A 128 -10.18 -2.49 8.28
C ASN A 128 -11.03 -3.76 8.16
N LYS A 129 -10.56 -4.74 7.36
CA LYS A 129 -11.25 -6.02 7.23
C LYS A 129 -11.29 -6.78 8.56
N ASN A 130 -10.17 -6.82 9.28
CA ASN A 130 -10.09 -7.46 10.59
C ASN A 130 -11.02 -6.78 11.61
N LEU A 131 -11.03 -5.45 11.63
CA LEU A 131 -11.92 -4.67 12.48
C LEU A 131 -13.40 -4.97 12.19
N ASN A 132 -13.80 -4.96 10.91
CA ASN A 132 -15.18 -5.26 10.53
C ASN A 132 -15.60 -6.67 10.98
N ASN A 133 -14.74 -7.68 10.79
CA ASN A 133 -15.01 -9.04 11.25
C ASN A 133 -15.17 -9.12 12.78
N ALA A 134 -14.34 -8.39 13.53
CA ALA A 134 -14.41 -8.35 14.99
C ALA A 134 -15.72 -7.68 15.47
N LEU A 135 -16.12 -6.58 14.82
CA LEU A 135 -17.37 -5.87 15.11
C LEU A 135 -18.59 -6.75 14.81
N ASP A 136 -18.61 -7.46 13.68
CA ASP A 136 -19.69 -8.37 13.31
C ASP A 136 -19.84 -9.51 14.32
N PHE A 137 -18.71 -10.14 14.70
CA PHE A 137 -18.68 -11.19 15.72
C PHE A 137 -19.29 -10.73 17.04
N ILE A 138 -18.92 -9.53 17.50
CA ILE A 138 -19.40 -8.97 18.76
C ILE A 138 -20.85 -8.56 18.67
N SER A 139 -21.25 -7.91 17.57
CA SER A 139 -22.63 -7.51 17.32
C SER A 139 -23.59 -8.70 17.42
N HIS A 140 -23.26 -9.83 16.78
CA HIS A 140 -24.06 -11.05 16.88
C HIS A 140 -24.18 -11.58 18.32
N HIS A 141 -23.08 -11.63 19.06
CA HIS A 141 -23.08 -12.15 20.42
C HIS A 141 -23.73 -11.22 21.45
N LEU A 142 -23.46 -9.92 21.37
CA LEU A 142 -24.11 -8.92 22.22
C LEU A 142 -25.62 -8.93 21.99
N ARG A 143 -26.05 -8.94 20.73
CA ARG A 143 -27.48 -8.97 20.38
C ARG A 143 -28.16 -10.21 20.95
N GLY A 144 -27.55 -11.39 20.83
CA GLY A 144 -28.11 -12.63 21.40
C GLY A 144 -28.27 -12.56 22.92
N ASN A 145 -27.21 -12.14 23.63
CA ASN A 145 -27.23 -12.01 25.09
C ASN A 145 -28.25 -10.96 25.55
N LEU A 146 -28.29 -9.80 24.89
CA LEU A 146 -29.23 -8.71 25.20
C LEU A 146 -30.68 -9.10 24.93
N SER A 147 -30.97 -9.73 23.79
CA SER A 147 -32.33 -10.13 23.42
C SER A 147 -32.87 -11.16 24.42
N THR A 148 -32.03 -12.11 24.83
CA THR A 148 -32.39 -13.10 25.85
C THR A 148 -32.67 -12.43 27.19
N SER A 149 -31.77 -11.54 27.64
CA SER A 149 -31.95 -10.85 28.91
C SER A 149 -33.18 -9.94 28.91
N LEU A 150 -33.44 -9.22 27.82
CA LEU A 150 -34.62 -8.38 27.67
C LEU A 150 -35.91 -9.20 27.69
N GLY A 151 -35.96 -10.31 26.95
CA GLY A 151 -37.13 -11.20 26.94
C GLY A 151 -37.44 -11.77 28.33
N ILE A 152 -36.42 -12.11 29.12
CA ILE A 152 -36.60 -12.54 30.51
C ILE A 152 -37.20 -11.41 31.38
N LEU A 153 -36.69 -10.18 31.24
CA LEU A 153 -37.22 -9.03 31.97
C LEU A 153 -38.67 -8.72 31.57
N GLU A 154 -39.04 -8.93 30.30
CA GLU A 154 -40.41 -8.80 29.82
C GLU A 154 -41.33 -9.89 30.41
N LEU A 155 -40.86 -11.14 30.50
CA LEU A 155 -41.61 -12.23 31.15
C LEU A 155 -41.92 -11.91 32.62
N PHE A 156 -40.96 -11.36 33.36
CA PHE A 156 -41.20 -10.93 34.74
C PHE A 156 -42.24 -9.81 34.87
N ARG A 157 -42.47 -9.02 33.82
CA ARG A 157 -43.51 -7.99 33.79
C ARG A 157 -44.87 -8.52 33.37
N ALA A 158 -44.90 -9.56 32.55
CA ALA A 158 -46.11 -10.07 31.92
C ALA A 158 -46.78 -11.21 32.71
N THR A 159 -46.02 -11.94 33.52
CA THR A 159 -46.48 -13.17 34.19
C THR A 159 -46.02 -13.23 35.65
N GLU A 160 -46.84 -13.83 36.51
CA GLU A 160 -46.39 -14.25 37.83
C GLU A 160 -45.54 -15.51 37.69
N VAL A 161 -44.27 -15.38 38.07
CA VAL A 161 -43.26 -16.44 37.98
C VAL A 161 -42.96 -16.94 39.38
N SER A 162 -42.80 -18.26 39.57
CA SER A 162 -42.44 -18.80 40.88
C SER A 162 -41.07 -18.26 41.35
N LEU A 163 -40.82 -18.28 42.66
CA LEU A 163 -39.55 -17.79 43.21
C LEU A 163 -38.34 -18.57 42.66
N GLU A 164 -38.52 -19.87 42.44
CA GLU A 164 -37.49 -20.79 41.93
C GLU A 164 -37.16 -20.49 40.46
N GLU A 165 -38.18 -20.34 39.61
CA GLU A 165 -38.01 -19.92 38.21
C GLU A 165 -37.43 -18.50 38.09
N LYS A 166 -37.84 -17.58 38.97
CA LYS A 166 -37.30 -16.22 39.00
C LYS A 166 -35.80 -16.23 39.28
N ASN A 167 -35.36 -17.00 40.26
CA ASN A 167 -33.94 -17.13 40.60
C ASN A 167 -33.15 -17.71 39.41
N PHE A 168 -33.65 -18.78 38.80
CA PHE A 168 -33.03 -19.39 37.62
C PHE A 168 -32.90 -18.39 36.46
N LEU A 169 -33.96 -17.67 36.13
CA LEU A 169 -33.96 -16.70 35.04
C LEU A 169 -33.06 -15.48 35.33
N MET A 170 -32.98 -15.05 36.60
CA MET A 170 -32.03 -14.01 37.03
C MET A 170 -30.57 -14.46 36.87
N ASP A 171 -30.25 -15.72 37.15
CA ASP A 171 -28.92 -16.27 36.91
C ASP A 171 -28.56 -16.30 35.42
N VAL A 172 -29.53 -16.58 34.54
CA VAL A 172 -29.33 -16.49 33.07
C VAL A 172 -29.02 -15.05 32.66
N VAL A 173 -29.77 -14.06 33.15
CA VAL A 173 -29.52 -12.64 32.87
C VAL A 173 -28.13 -12.23 33.35
N LYS A 174 -27.77 -12.61 34.58
CA LYS A 174 -26.45 -12.32 35.17
C LYS A 174 -25.32 -12.90 34.29
N LYS A 175 -25.43 -14.18 33.92
CA LYS A 175 -24.44 -14.85 33.07
C LYS A 175 -24.32 -14.21 31.69
N ASN A 176 -25.42 -13.75 31.11
CA ASN A 176 -25.41 -13.02 29.84
C ASN A 176 -24.68 -11.68 29.96
N LEU A 177 -24.87 -10.94 31.06
CA LEU A 177 -24.16 -9.68 31.34
C LEU A 177 -22.66 -9.91 31.56
N GLU A 178 -22.28 -10.94 32.30
CA GLU A 178 -20.86 -11.34 32.49
C GLU A 178 -20.21 -11.73 31.16
N ASN A 179 -20.94 -12.45 30.30
CA ASN A 179 -20.47 -12.81 28.96
C ASN A 179 -20.31 -11.58 28.05
N ILE A 180 -21.18 -10.57 28.17
CA ILE A 180 -21.07 -9.31 27.44
C ILE A 180 -19.79 -8.57 27.86
N ASP A 181 -19.61 -8.41 29.18
CA ASP A 181 -18.46 -7.69 29.75
C ASP A 181 -17.13 -8.34 29.33
N SER A 182 -17.02 -9.67 29.47
CA SER A 182 -15.82 -10.41 29.07
C SER A 182 -15.50 -10.27 27.57
N LYS A 183 -16.51 -10.31 26.69
CA LYS A 183 -16.31 -10.17 25.25
C LYS A 183 -15.91 -8.75 24.84
N ILE A 184 -16.49 -7.73 25.48
CA ILE A 184 -16.09 -6.33 25.28
C ILE A 184 -14.64 -6.16 25.72
N HIS A 185 -14.26 -6.70 26.88
CA HIS A 185 -12.88 -6.63 27.36
C HIS A 185 -11.89 -7.26 26.36
N HIS A 186 -12.21 -8.44 25.84
CA HIS A 186 -11.37 -9.10 24.83
C HIS A 186 -11.26 -8.30 23.53
N LEU A 187 -12.32 -7.64 23.07
CA LEU A 187 -12.25 -6.75 21.90
C LEU A 187 -11.29 -5.60 22.13
N VAL A 188 -11.48 -4.90 23.26
CA VAL A 188 -10.66 -3.75 23.62
C VAL A 188 -9.20 -4.16 23.67
N ASP A 189 -8.88 -5.30 24.27
CA ASP A 189 -7.52 -5.85 24.30
C ASP A 189 -6.93 -6.11 22.92
N VAL A 190 -7.71 -6.70 21.99
CA VAL A 190 -7.25 -6.95 20.62
C VAL A 190 -6.96 -5.63 19.90
N LEU A 191 -7.89 -4.68 19.97
CA LEU A 191 -7.74 -3.37 19.32
C LEU A 191 -6.57 -2.56 19.92
N TYR A 192 -6.38 -2.59 21.24
CA TYR A 192 -5.27 -1.85 21.88
C TYR A 192 -3.90 -2.51 21.67
N LYS A 193 -3.83 -3.83 21.54
CA LYS A 193 -2.58 -4.54 21.25
C LYS A 193 -2.10 -4.28 19.81
N GLU A 194 -3.01 -4.22 18.84
CA GLU A 194 -2.68 -3.86 17.46
C GLU A 194 -2.16 -2.42 17.37
N VAL A 195 -2.83 -1.45 18.01
CA VAL A 195 -2.38 -0.04 18.04
C VAL A 195 -0.97 0.10 18.62
N LYS A 196 -0.63 -0.61 19.70
CA LYS A 196 0.73 -0.58 20.28
C LYS A 196 1.79 -1.26 19.41
N HIS A 197 1.41 -2.25 18.62
CA HIS A 197 2.30 -2.87 17.65
C HIS A 197 2.61 -1.91 16.51
N ASP A 198 1.59 -1.23 16.00
CA ASP A 198 1.70 -0.26 14.91
C ASP A 198 2.47 1.00 15.33
N GLU A 199 2.27 1.50 16.56
CA GLU A 199 3.08 2.60 17.10
C GLU A 199 4.57 2.25 17.19
N LYS A 200 4.91 0.99 17.51
CA LYS A 200 6.30 0.51 17.53
C LYS A 200 6.87 0.40 16.12
N LEU A 201 6.08 -0.08 15.15
CA LEU A 201 6.49 -0.13 13.75
C LEU A 201 6.70 1.27 13.19
N LEU A 202 5.75 2.20 13.39
CA LEU A 202 5.86 3.59 12.95
C LEU A 202 7.07 4.29 13.58
N LYS A 203 7.36 4.07 14.87
CA LYS A 203 8.58 4.60 15.50
C LYS A 203 9.84 4.04 14.85
N LYS A 204 9.89 2.74 14.56
CA LYS A 204 11.02 2.09 13.87
C LYS A 204 11.24 2.66 12.47
N TYR A 205 10.19 2.83 11.67
CA TYR A 205 10.27 3.43 10.33
C TYR A 205 10.64 4.92 10.38
N SER A 206 10.18 5.66 11.39
CA SER A 206 10.57 7.06 11.59
C SER A 206 12.04 7.22 12.01
N SER A 207 12.59 6.28 12.78
CA SER A 207 14.03 6.27 13.10
C SER A 207 14.89 5.87 11.91
N GLU A 208 14.47 4.89 11.10
CA GLU A 208 15.21 4.47 9.90
C GLU A 208 15.22 5.57 8.83
N THR A 209 14.15 6.37 8.71
CA THR A 209 14.13 7.55 7.81
C THR A 209 14.93 8.75 8.35
N GLN A 210 15.22 8.80 9.64
CA GLN A 210 16.13 9.78 10.25
C GLN A 210 17.60 9.43 9.98
N ASP A 211 17.98 8.15 9.97
CA ASP A 211 19.33 7.70 9.62
C ASP A 211 19.73 8.04 8.17
N PHE A 212 18.76 8.21 7.25
CA PHE A 212 19.04 8.70 5.89
C PHE A 212 19.27 10.22 5.79
N LYS A 213 18.94 11.00 6.83
CA LYS A 213 19.24 12.44 6.90
C LYS A 213 20.63 12.72 7.46
N ASP A 214 21.25 11.77 8.14
CA ASP A 214 22.58 11.91 8.77
C ASP A 214 23.75 11.46 7.87
N ILE A 215 23.49 11.06 6.63
CA ILE A 215 24.53 10.95 5.59
C ILE A 215 24.85 12.38 5.12
N LYS A 216 25.74 13.04 5.88
CA LYS A 216 26.27 14.38 5.63
C LYS A 216 26.75 14.55 4.18
N VAL A 217 26.32 15.67 3.60
CA VAL A 217 26.95 16.37 2.45
C VAL A 217 28.39 16.72 2.79
#